data_AF-A0A370EIV9-F1
#
_entry.id   AF-A0A370EIV9-F1
#
_cell.length_a   1.000
_cell.length_b   1.000
_cell.length_c   1.000
_cell.angle_alpha   90.00
_cell.angle_beta   90.00
_cell.angle_gamma   90.00
#
_symmetry.space_group_name_H-M   'P 1'
#
loop_
_entity.id
_entity.type
_entity.pdbx_description
1 polymer ?
#
loop_
_entity_poly.entity_id
_entity_poly.type
_entity_poly.pdbx_seq_one_letter_code
_entity_poly.pdbx_strand_id
1 'polypeptide(L)'
;MKNKFIYLAVLSAVFAGCQPEFDNEVSNASYSAGEADFSSYVAIGNSLTAGYIDGTVYREGQKNSFPNILSQQFALVGGGAFTQPSYEDDVNNTGGMILGPGITTSTRLVINTSTGGPEPISGGPSSLVSNIVPGPYNNMGVPGAKSYHFIAPGYGSLQVLGTTGKANPYFVRQASSPSATVLGDAVAKNPTFFTNWVGDMDVLAFATSGGVGVDQTGNFDPSSYGDNDITDPTVFASIYSNITNALTANGAKGVCATIPNVTSIPYFTTVPYNPLTASVIGQGNEQVGQATIAALNQQLYGPLKQILTAIGQGSRINLLSATDANPLLIKDEGLADVGAQISAVAAASGNPQLVALAPYLGAVYGQARQATSADLVLLTTRTAIGTTATGGIDPLNKFGITYPLQDQHLLVPSEITLINNATTAFNTTIKAIATSKGLAVADMNAVLNQLVTGLQTADGQIYKAGYFSSATANTVVFSLDGVHPNARGYAIVANEFIKVINSHYKAHLPFVIPGAYPGATVLTSN
;
A
#
# COMPACT_ATOMS: atom_id res chain seq x y z
N MET A 1 -64.89 30.68 25.50
CA MET A 1 -63.49 31.06 25.14
C MET A 1 -62.56 31.22 26.36
N LYS A 2 -62.88 30.70 27.56
CA LYS A 2 -62.01 30.86 28.76
C LYS A 2 -61.10 29.67 29.08
N ASN A 3 -61.32 28.49 28.49
CA ASN A 3 -60.51 27.30 28.80
C ASN A 3 -59.46 26.96 27.72
N LYS A 4 -59.45 27.65 26.57
CA LYS A 4 -58.48 27.38 25.49
C LYS A 4 -57.07 27.94 25.76
N PHE A 5 -56.97 29.01 26.57
CA PHE A 5 -55.68 29.62 26.92
C PHE A 5 -54.92 28.87 28.03
N ILE A 6 -55.64 28.17 28.91
CA ILE A 6 -55.02 27.36 29.98
C ILE A 6 -54.34 26.12 29.39
N TYR A 7 -54.97 25.44 28.42
CA TYR A 7 -54.34 24.30 27.74
C TYR A 7 -53.13 24.71 26.89
N LEU A 8 -53.11 25.93 26.32
CA LEU A 8 -51.97 26.44 25.56
C LEU A 8 -50.80 26.86 26.47
N ALA A 9 -51.09 27.34 27.70
CA ALA A 9 -50.07 27.65 28.71
C ALA A 9 -49.44 26.39 29.32
N VAL A 10 -50.23 25.32 29.51
CA VAL A 10 -49.73 24.02 29.98
C VAL A 10 -48.90 23.31 28.88
N LEU A 11 -49.31 23.42 27.61
CA LEU A 11 -48.54 22.84 26.49
C LEU A 11 -47.20 23.57 26.26
N SER A 12 -47.14 24.89 26.49
CA SER A 12 -45.89 25.67 26.39
C SER A 12 -44.93 25.45 27.57
N ALA A 13 -45.45 25.11 28.76
CA ALA A 13 -44.62 24.69 29.89
C ALA A 13 -43.97 23.30 29.69
N VAL A 14 -44.60 22.42 28.89
CA VAL A 14 -44.01 21.11 28.53
C VAL A 14 -42.85 21.25 27.53
N PHE A 15 -42.90 22.24 26.62
CA PHE A 15 -41.79 22.51 25.69
C PHE A 15 -40.65 23.35 26.29
N ALA A 16 -40.88 24.06 27.40
CA ALA A 16 -39.84 24.80 28.12
C ALA A 16 -39.06 23.94 29.13
N GLY A 17 -39.54 22.73 29.44
CA GLY A 17 -38.90 21.79 30.38
C GLY A 17 -37.89 20.83 29.73
N CYS A 18 -37.82 20.77 28.40
CA CYS A 18 -36.75 20.09 27.69
C CYS A 18 -35.62 21.09 27.44
N GLN A 19 -34.87 21.47 28.48
CA GLN A 19 -33.46 21.73 28.20
C GLN A 19 -32.89 20.42 27.67
N PRO A 20 -32.20 20.39 26.52
CA PRO A 20 -31.35 19.26 26.24
C PRO A 20 -30.31 19.23 27.35
N GLU A 21 -30.52 18.39 28.36
CA GLU A 21 -29.43 17.93 29.19
C GLU A 21 -28.51 17.21 28.21
N PHE A 22 -27.35 17.83 27.96
CA PHE A 22 -26.23 17.08 27.41
C PHE A 22 -25.89 16.06 28.50
N ASP A 23 -26.47 14.85 28.43
CA ASP A 23 -26.22 13.74 29.37
C ASP A 23 -24.73 13.37 29.46
N ASN A 24 -23.90 13.91 28.57
CA ASN A 24 -22.48 13.99 28.74
C ASN A 24 -22.06 15.45 28.56
N GLU A 25 -21.50 16.07 29.59
CA GLU A 25 -20.64 17.22 29.35
C GLU A 25 -19.60 16.79 28.28
N VAL A 26 -19.45 17.59 27.23
CA VAL A 26 -18.28 17.51 26.34
C VAL A 26 -17.09 18.15 27.06
N SER A 27 -16.82 17.66 28.26
CA SER A 27 -15.62 17.95 29.04
C SER A 27 -14.77 16.69 29.04
N ASN A 28 -13.44 16.85 29.09
CA ASN A 28 -12.50 15.73 29.16
C ASN A 28 -12.77 14.77 30.34
N ALA A 29 -13.63 15.17 31.29
CA ALA A 29 -14.02 14.36 32.45
C ALA A 29 -14.78 13.08 32.09
N SER A 30 -15.36 12.99 30.88
CA SER A 30 -16.02 11.77 30.39
C SER A 30 -15.05 10.74 29.81
N TYR A 31 -13.83 11.16 29.44
CA TYR A 31 -12.83 10.25 28.86
C TYR A 31 -12.12 9.45 29.93
N SER A 32 -11.82 8.18 29.61
CA SER A 32 -11.15 7.27 30.53
C SER A 32 -10.23 6.32 29.78
N ALA A 33 -9.10 5.96 30.40
CA ALA A 33 -8.24 4.90 29.90
C ALA A 33 -8.84 3.49 30.14
N GLY A 34 -9.91 3.39 30.93
CA GLY A 34 -10.49 2.12 31.33
C GLY A 34 -9.46 1.29 32.08
N GLU A 35 -9.19 0.10 31.56
CA GLU A 35 -8.18 -0.80 32.09
C GLU A 35 -6.80 -0.65 31.41
N ALA A 36 -6.66 0.21 30.41
CA ALA A 36 -5.38 0.47 29.74
C ALA A 36 -4.54 1.49 30.51
N ASP A 37 -3.23 1.50 30.25
CA ASP A 37 -2.28 2.49 30.77
C ASP A 37 -1.46 3.02 29.60
N PHE A 38 -1.69 4.28 29.21
CA PHE A 38 -1.01 4.90 28.07
C PHE A 38 0.21 5.76 28.46
N SER A 39 0.68 5.67 29.71
CA SER A 39 1.80 6.47 30.22
C SER A 39 3.11 6.26 29.45
N SER A 40 3.31 5.08 28.86
CA SER A 40 4.36 4.80 27.87
C SER A 40 3.77 4.03 26.68
N TYR A 41 3.29 4.78 25.68
CA TYR A 41 2.81 4.21 24.42
C TYR A 41 3.96 3.98 23.42
N VAL A 42 4.07 2.77 22.88
CA VAL A 42 5.02 2.43 21.80
C VAL A 42 4.29 1.84 20.59
N ALA A 43 4.58 2.34 19.40
CA ALA A 43 4.09 1.80 18.14
C ALA A 43 5.23 1.09 17.41
N ILE A 44 5.03 -0.17 17.02
CA ILE A 44 5.99 -0.95 16.24
C ILE A 44 5.35 -1.42 14.93
N GLY A 45 6.08 -1.27 13.83
CA GLY A 45 5.60 -1.67 12.51
C GLY A 45 6.43 -1.05 11.39
N ASN A 46 5.90 -1.06 10.16
CA ASN A 46 6.61 -0.67 8.95
C ASN A 46 6.31 0.80 8.55
N SER A 47 6.20 1.06 7.24
CA SER A 47 5.84 2.36 6.66
C SER A 47 4.48 2.88 7.14
N LEU A 48 3.50 2.00 7.34
CA LEU A 48 2.18 2.38 7.87
C LEU A 48 2.30 2.99 9.27
N THR A 49 3.19 2.44 10.10
CA THR A 49 3.49 2.97 11.45
C THR A 49 4.33 4.23 11.41
N ALA A 50 5.28 4.32 10.48
CA ALA A 50 6.18 5.46 10.35
C ALA A 50 5.49 6.77 9.92
N GLY A 51 4.27 6.71 9.37
CA GLY A 51 3.61 7.87 8.76
C GLY A 51 4.08 8.14 7.33
N TYR A 52 4.34 7.08 6.56
CA TYR A 52 4.72 7.15 5.16
C TYR A 52 3.54 7.63 4.31
N ILE A 53 3.75 8.68 3.53
CA ILE A 53 2.70 9.31 2.71
C ILE A 53 3.35 9.76 1.40
N ASP A 54 2.64 9.61 0.29
CA ASP A 54 3.06 10.13 -1.02
C ASP A 54 4.45 9.61 -1.44
N GLY A 55 4.78 8.35 -1.13
CA GLY A 55 6.03 7.75 -1.56
C GLY A 55 7.24 8.00 -0.66
N THR A 56 7.13 8.67 0.50
CA THR A 56 8.24 8.82 1.47
C THR A 56 7.77 9.16 2.90
N VAL A 57 8.69 9.20 3.87
CA VAL A 57 8.46 9.87 5.17
C VAL A 57 9.03 11.29 5.06
N TYR A 58 8.22 12.28 5.42
CA TYR A 58 8.58 13.69 5.33
C TYR A 58 7.98 14.49 6.49
N ARG A 59 8.55 15.66 6.81
CA ARG A 59 8.30 16.38 8.08
C ARG A 59 6.84 16.63 8.38
N GLU A 60 6.10 17.25 7.46
CA GLU A 60 4.68 17.55 7.69
C GLU A 60 3.80 16.30 7.58
N GLY A 61 4.18 15.32 6.74
CA GLY A 61 3.44 14.08 6.55
C GLY A 61 3.42 13.22 7.82
N GLN A 62 4.59 13.06 8.45
CA GLN A 62 4.77 12.22 9.64
C GLN A 62 3.94 12.69 10.85
N LYS A 63 3.60 13.99 10.93
CA LYS A 63 2.72 14.53 11.98
C LYS A 63 1.32 13.91 11.92
N ASN A 64 0.93 13.35 10.79
CA ASN A 64 -0.36 12.70 10.59
C ASN A 64 -0.29 11.16 10.69
N SER A 65 0.82 10.60 11.17
CA SER A 65 0.92 9.16 11.40
C SER A 65 -0.15 8.68 12.38
N PHE A 66 -0.72 7.49 12.19
CA PHE A 66 -1.74 6.97 13.11
C PHE A 66 -1.23 6.89 14.57
N PRO A 67 0.06 6.55 14.86
CA PRO A 67 0.54 6.55 16.24
C PRO A 67 0.56 7.96 16.84
N ASN A 68 0.91 8.99 16.06
CA ASN A 68 0.88 10.35 16.55
C ASN A 68 -0.55 10.80 16.86
N ILE A 69 -1.51 10.48 15.98
CA ILE A 69 -2.94 10.74 16.20
C ILE A 69 -3.43 10.02 17.47
N LEU A 70 -3.10 8.74 17.64
CA LEU A 70 -3.45 7.99 18.85
C LEU A 70 -2.88 8.62 20.12
N SER A 71 -1.61 9.05 20.08
CA SER A 71 -0.97 9.66 21.24
C SER A 71 -1.66 10.94 21.72
N GLN A 72 -2.21 11.74 20.79
CA GLN A 72 -3.00 12.93 21.12
C GLN A 72 -4.29 12.55 21.84
N GLN A 73 -4.94 11.46 21.44
CA GLN A 73 -6.13 10.95 22.14
C GLN A 73 -5.79 10.33 23.50
N PHE A 74 -4.67 9.63 23.61
CA PHE A 74 -4.20 9.06 24.87
C PHE A 74 -3.83 10.13 25.90
N ALA A 75 -3.29 11.27 25.46
CA ALA A 75 -2.96 12.40 26.34
C ALA A 75 -4.17 12.92 27.13
N LEU A 76 -5.39 12.78 26.60
CA LEU A 76 -6.64 13.17 27.27
C LEU A 76 -6.93 12.36 28.53
N VAL A 77 -6.34 11.16 28.65
CA VAL A 77 -6.60 10.20 29.74
C VAL A 77 -5.32 9.77 30.46
N GLY A 78 -4.31 10.66 30.50
CA GLY A 78 -3.05 10.42 31.21
C GLY A 78 -1.95 9.76 30.39
N GLY A 79 -2.06 9.76 29.06
CA GLY A 79 -1.01 9.31 28.16
C GLY A 79 0.28 10.13 28.28
N GLY A 80 1.42 9.47 28.16
CA GLY A 80 2.73 10.11 28.26
C GLY A 80 3.16 10.83 26.97
N ALA A 81 4.34 11.45 27.02
CA ALA A 81 4.94 12.08 25.86
C ALA A 81 5.22 11.03 24.75
N PHE A 82 4.89 11.39 23.51
CA PHE A 82 5.12 10.55 22.34
C PHE A 82 6.16 11.18 21.43
N THR A 83 7.23 10.43 21.15
CA THR A 83 8.36 10.87 20.31
C THR A 83 8.39 10.09 19.00
N GLN A 84 8.72 10.78 17.90
CA GLN A 84 8.89 10.20 16.57
C GLN A 84 10.30 10.50 16.03
N PRO A 85 10.86 9.64 15.17
CA PRO A 85 12.11 9.91 14.45
C PRO A 85 12.04 11.25 13.70
N SER A 86 13.02 12.12 13.92
CA SER A 86 12.99 13.50 13.43
C SER A 86 13.28 13.63 11.92
N TYR A 87 12.54 14.51 11.26
CA TYR A 87 12.76 14.99 9.89
C TYR A 87 12.85 16.52 9.84
N GLU A 88 13.34 17.16 10.91
CA GLU A 88 13.52 18.62 10.91
C GLU A 88 14.52 19.11 9.84
N ASP A 89 15.41 18.23 9.38
CA ASP A 89 16.33 18.47 8.26
C ASP A 89 15.65 18.44 6.87
N ASP A 90 14.39 18.01 6.77
CA ASP A 90 13.53 18.14 5.59
C ASP A 90 12.92 19.55 5.50
N VAL A 91 13.79 20.56 5.40
CA VAL A 91 13.42 21.98 5.51
C VAL A 91 12.36 22.43 4.49
N ASN A 92 12.40 21.85 3.30
CA ASN A 92 11.50 22.16 2.19
C ASN A 92 10.31 21.20 2.09
N ASN A 93 10.18 20.26 3.03
CA ASN A 93 9.10 19.28 3.02
C ASN A 93 9.05 18.48 1.70
N THR A 94 10.22 18.19 1.13
CA THR A 94 10.38 17.44 -0.12
C THR A 94 10.34 15.95 0.15
N GLY A 95 10.69 15.52 1.37
CA GLY A 95 10.90 14.12 1.69
C GLY A 95 12.05 13.50 0.89
N GLY A 96 12.09 12.16 0.88
CA GLY A 96 13.22 11.41 0.34
C GLY A 96 14.46 11.53 1.22
N MET A 97 15.53 10.84 0.83
CA MET A 97 16.81 10.85 1.54
C MET A 97 18.00 10.79 0.58
N ILE A 98 19.09 11.42 0.96
CA ILE A 98 20.41 11.24 0.36
C ILE A 98 21.10 10.08 1.09
N LEU A 99 21.36 8.99 0.37
CA LEU A 99 21.96 7.76 0.91
C LEU A 99 23.49 7.75 0.80
N GLY A 100 24.04 8.56 -0.11
CA GLY A 100 25.46 8.70 -0.36
C GLY A 100 25.72 9.62 -1.54
N PRO A 101 26.99 9.84 -1.93
CA PRO A 101 27.32 10.68 -3.08
C PRO A 101 26.61 10.21 -4.36
N GLY A 102 25.68 11.02 -4.87
CA GLY A 102 24.91 10.72 -6.08
C GLY A 102 23.82 9.66 -5.93
N ILE A 103 23.53 9.19 -4.71
CA ILE A 103 22.49 8.17 -4.45
C ILE A 103 21.39 8.80 -3.59
N THR A 104 20.19 8.91 -4.15
CA THR A 104 19.02 9.50 -3.49
C THR A 104 17.78 8.65 -3.67
N THR A 105 16.86 8.68 -2.70
CA THR A 105 15.48 8.21 -2.90
C THR A 105 14.60 9.35 -3.46
N SER A 106 13.46 8.99 -4.03
CA SER A 106 12.53 9.96 -4.61
C SER A 106 11.95 10.91 -3.56
N THR A 107 11.72 12.17 -3.96
CA THR A 107 10.91 13.13 -3.20
C THR A 107 9.44 12.71 -3.20
N ARG A 108 8.65 13.26 -2.28
CA ARG A 108 7.23 12.95 -2.14
C ARG A 108 6.45 13.33 -3.40
N LEU A 109 5.37 12.61 -3.67
CA LEU A 109 4.46 12.88 -4.77
C LEU A 109 3.54 14.07 -4.46
N VAL A 110 3.22 14.85 -5.47
CA VAL A 110 2.22 15.94 -5.47
C VAL A 110 1.39 15.87 -6.75
N ILE A 111 0.17 16.41 -6.73
CA ILE A 111 -0.61 16.59 -7.96
C ILE A 111 -0.18 17.87 -8.64
N ASN A 112 0.37 17.76 -9.86
CA ASN A 112 0.61 18.90 -10.72
C ASN A 112 -0.53 19.02 -11.74
N THR A 113 -1.33 20.09 -11.62
CA THR A 113 -2.48 20.28 -12.51
C THR A 113 -2.10 20.63 -13.95
N SER A 114 -0.88 21.15 -14.20
CA SER A 114 -0.39 21.46 -15.54
C SER A 114 0.01 20.21 -16.35
N THR A 115 0.52 19.17 -15.68
CA THR A 115 0.83 17.86 -16.27
C THR A 115 -0.30 16.85 -16.12
N GLY A 116 -1.30 17.18 -15.29
CA GLY A 116 -2.55 16.44 -15.16
C GLY A 116 -2.49 15.21 -14.24
N GLY A 117 -1.47 15.12 -13.37
CA GLY A 117 -1.32 13.94 -12.52
C GLY A 117 -0.30 14.05 -11.39
N PRO A 118 -0.12 12.95 -10.64
CA PRO A 118 0.91 12.84 -9.60
C PRO A 118 2.32 12.82 -10.20
N GLU A 119 3.24 13.56 -9.60
CA GLU A 119 4.66 13.54 -9.90
C GLU A 119 5.49 13.85 -8.64
N PRO A 120 6.77 13.45 -8.58
CA PRO A 120 7.65 13.85 -7.49
C PRO A 120 7.75 15.38 -7.42
N ILE A 121 7.65 15.94 -6.21
CA ILE A 121 7.79 17.38 -6.00
C ILE A 121 9.18 17.83 -6.45
N SER A 122 9.24 19.00 -7.09
CA SER A 122 10.47 19.61 -7.55
C SER A 122 11.40 19.92 -6.38
N GLY A 123 12.70 19.92 -6.67
CA GLY A 123 13.75 19.91 -5.66
C GLY A 123 14.32 18.50 -5.43
N GLY A 124 15.41 18.45 -4.68
CA GLY A 124 16.03 17.20 -4.25
C GLY A 124 15.83 16.96 -2.75
N PRO A 125 16.00 15.72 -2.27
CA PRO A 125 15.97 15.44 -0.84
C PRO A 125 17.02 16.25 -0.08
N SER A 126 16.69 16.75 1.11
CA SER A 126 17.64 17.43 2.00
C SER A 126 18.10 16.59 3.18
N SER A 127 17.34 15.55 3.57
CA SER A 127 17.70 14.66 4.68
C SER A 127 18.83 13.72 4.28
N LEU A 128 19.95 13.77 5.01
CA LEU A 128 21.08 12.86 4.84
C LEU A 128 20.87 11.63 5.73
N VAL A 129 21.08 10.42 5.19
CA VAL A 129 21.01 9.19 5.98
C VAL A 129 22.06 9.15 7.09
N SER A 130 23.19 9.82 6.89
CA SER A 130 24.28 9.94 7.87
C SER A 130 23.99 10.97 8.96
N ASN A 131 22.94 11.78 8.84
CA ASN A 131 22.45 12.63 9.92
C ASN A 131 21.64 11.78 10.91
N ILE A 132 22.35 11.01 11.73
CA ILE A 132 21.78 10.09 12.70
C ILE A 132 21.23 10.89 13.88
N VAL A 133 19.94 10.71 14.16
CA VAL A 133 19.24 11.26 15.33
C VAL A 133 18.79 10.05 16.17
N PRO A 134 19.69 9.48 17.00
CA PRO A 134 19.47 8.18 17.61
C PRO A 134 18.30 8.20 18.60
N GLY A 135 17.53 7.12 18.60
CA GLY A 135 16.41 6.88 19.53
C GLY A 135 16.87 6.37 20.91
N PRO A 136 16.01 5.65 21.65
CA PRO A 136 14.75 5.06 21.20
C PRO A 136 13.57 6.06 21.15
N TYR A 137 12.71 5.89 20.15
CA TYR A 137 11.48 6.67 19.95
C TYR A 137 10.24 5.87 20.36
N ASN A 138 9.14 6.55 20.62
CA ASN A 138 7.85 5.88 20.84
C ASN A 138 7.29 5.31 19.52
N ASN A 139 7.50 6.01 18.40
CA ASN A 139 7.22 5.48 17.07
C ASN A 139 8.44 4.72 16.52
N MET A 140 8.36 3.39 16.54
CA MET A 140 9.33 2.46 15.97
C MET A 140 8.85 1.90 14.63
N GLY A 141 8.29 2.78 13.80
CA GLY A 141 7.98 2.52 12.40
C GLY A 141 9.24 2.50 11.53
N VAL A 142 9.43 1.43 10.74
CA VAL A 142 10.56 1.30 9.81
C VAL A 142 10.05 0.95 8.40
N PRO A 143 9.94 1.94 7.49
CA PRO A 143 9.51 1.70 6.11
C PRO A 143 10.35 0.62 5.41
N GLY A 144 9.68 -0.31 4.72
CA GLY A 144 10.33 -1.44 4.02
C GLY A 144 10.73 -2.62 4.92
N ALA A 145 10.63 -2.52 6.24
CA ALA A 145 10.97 -3.65 7.12
C ALA A 145 9.91 -4.77 7.10
N LYS A 146 10.31 -5.96 6.66
CA LYS A 146 9.64 -7.25 6.93
C LYS A 146 9.83 -7.70 8.39
N SER A 147 9.01 -8.65 8.85
CA SER A 147 8.97 -9.11 10.25
C SER A 147 10.34 -9.48 10.83
N TYR A 148 11.15 -10.26 10.10
CA TYR A 148 12.47 -10.72 10.56
C TYR A 148 13.49 -9.61 10.76
N HIS A 149 13.33 -8.45 10.10
CA HIS A 149 14.23 -7.32 10.30
C HIS A 149 14.11 -6.70 11.70
N PHE A 150 12.97 -6.85 12.38
CA PHE A 150 12.76 -6.24 13.70
C PHE A 150 13.64 -6.84 14.79
N ILE A 151 14.15 -8.06 14.56
CA ILE A 151 15.04 -8.78 15.47
C ILE A 151 16.48 -8.87 14.95
N ALA A 152 16.78 -8.28 13.78
CA ALA A 152 18.07 -8.39 13.12
C ALA A 152 19.07 -7.33 13.65
N PRO A 153 20.16 -7.72 14.34
CA PRO A 153 21.22 -6.79 14.70
C PRO A 153 21.92 -6.27 13.45
N GLY A 154 22.34 -5.00 13.47
CA GLY A 154 23.02 -4.39 12.32
C GLY A 154 22.07 -3.77 11.30
N TYR A 155 20.75 -3.96 11.42
CA TYR A 155 19.78 -3.39 10.47
C TYR A 155 19.78 -1.84 10.47
N GLY A 156 20.26 -1.22 11.56
CA GLY A 156 20.48 0.21 11.70
C GLY A 156 21.92 0.66 11.43
N SER A 157 22.77 -0.18 10.82
CA SER A 157 24.18 0.13 10.59
C SER A 157 24.39 0.86 9.25
N LEU A 158 24.88 2.10 9.32
CA LEU A 158 25.27 2.88 8.14
C LEU A 158 26.36 2.17 7.31
N GLN A 159 27.23 1.39 7.96
CA GLN A 159 28.35 0.70 7.31
C GLN A 159 27.91 -0.36 6.29
N VAL A 160 26.71 -0.94 6.45
CA VAL A 160 26.19 -2.00 5.58
C VAL A 160 24.94 -1.57 4.80
N LEU A 161 24.62 -0.27 4.76
CA LEU A 161 23.43 0.27 4.08
C LEU A 161 23.35 -0.08 2.58
N GLY A 162 24.49 -0.22 1.91
CA GLY A 162 24.56 -0.62 0.50
C GLY A 162 24.43 -2.12 0.25
N THR A 163 24.35 -2.94 1.31
CA THR A 163 24.23 -4.39 1.20
C THR A 163 22.76 -4.79 1.33
N THR A 164 22.20 -5.35 0.25
CA THR A 164 20.80 -5.79 0.15
C THR A 164 20.35 -6.57 1.38
N GLY A 165 19.21 -6.17 1.96
CA GLY A 165 18.60 -6.81 3.13
C GLY A 165 19.39 -6.71 4.45
N LYS A 166 20.52 -6.00 4.51
CA LYS A 166 21.36 -5.93 5.73
C LYS A 166 21.22 -4.66 6.55
N ALA A 167 20.79 -3.56 5.95
CA ALA A 167 20.44 -2.34 6.67
C ALA A 167 19.34 -1.55 5.97
N ASN A 168 18.70 -0.66 6.73
CA ASN A 168 17.60 0.15 6.26
C ASN A 168 17.86 1.63 6.54
N PRO A 169 17.74 2.51 5.53
CA PRO A 169 18.12 3.91 5.69
C PRO A 169 17.29 4.65 6.75
N TYR A 170 16.02 4.27 6.93
CA TYR A 170 15.17 4.85 7.97
C TYR A 170 15.62 4.39 9.35
N PHE A 171 15.90 3.09 9.53
CA PHE A 171 16.37 2.60 10.83
C PHE A 171 17.79 3.08 11.16
N VAL A 172 18.67 3.24 10.18
CA VAL A 172 20.01 3.84 10.35
C VAL A 172 19.95 5.21 11.02
N ARG A 173 18.99 6.05 10.63
CA ARG A 173 18.85 7.39 11.23
C ARG A 173 18.34 7.38 12.66
N GLN A 174 17.58 6.36 13.07
CA GLN A 174 16.84 6.37 14.34
C GLN A 174 17.29 5.30 15.35
N ALA A 175 18.13 4.34 14.96
CA ALA A 175 18.63 3.29 15.85
C ALA A 175 19.43 3.89 17.01
N SER A 176 19.24 3.38 18.22
CA SER A 176 20.00 3.81 19.40
C SER A 176 21.50 3.50 19.28
N SER A 177 21.86 2.48 18.50
CA SER A 177 23.22 2.13 18.11
C SER A 177 23.21 1.32 16.80
N PRO A 178 24.33 1.22 16.07
CA PRO A 178 24.40 0.44 14.82
C PRO A 178 24.01 -1.04 14.97
N SER A 179 24.19 -1.63 16.15
CA SER A 179 23.84 -3.03 16.46
C SER A 179 22.46 -3.20 17.12
N ALA A 180 21.75 -2.10 17.39
CA ALA A 180 20.40 -2.18 17.96
C ALA A 180 19.46 -2.94 17.02
N THR A 181 18.48 -3.61 17.62
CA THR A 181 17.33 -4.16 16.88
C THR A 181 16.14 -3.23 17.06
N VAL A 182 15.23 -3.19 16.09
CA VAL A 182 14.01 -2.37 16.20
C VAL A 182 13.20 -2.75 17.43
N LEU A 183 13.09 -4.06 17.70
CA LEU A 183 12.42 -4.58 18.90
C LEU A 183 13.14 -4.17 20.20
N GLY A 184 14.47 -4.20 20.20
CA GLY A 184 15.27 -3.80 21.37
C GLY A 184 15.04 -2.34 21.74
N ASP A 185 15.08 -1.45 20.75
CA ASP A 185 14.79 -0.02 20.93
C ASP A 185 13.34 0.21 21.36
N ALA A 186 12.37 -0.53 20.81
CA ALA A 186 10.96 -0.45 21.22
C ALA A 186 10.76 -0.86 22.69
N VAL A 187 11.36 -1.96 23.13
CA VAL A 187 11.25 -2.45 24.52
C VAL A 187 11.99 -1.54 25.50
N ALA A 188 13.09 -0.90 25.08
CA ALA A 188 13.83 0.05 25.90
C ALA A 188 13.01 1.28 26.35
N LYS A 189 11.87 1.57 25.67
CA LYS A 189 10.90 2.58 26.11
C LYS A 189 10.05 2.14 27.30
N ASN A 190 10.18 0.90 27.77
CA ASN A 190 9.38 0.30 28.83
C ASN A 190 7.87 0.56 28.60
N PRO A 191 7.30 0.03 27.49
CA PRO A 191 5.91 0.30 27.15
C PRO A 191 4.95 -0.18 28.24
N THR A 192 3.93 0.63 28.52
CA THR A 192 2.72 0.22 29.26
C THR A 192 1.56 -0.08 28.32
N PHE A 193 1.60 0.51 27.11
CA PHE A 193 0.72 0.19 26.01
C PHE A 193 1.48 0.10 24.67
N PHE A 194 1.05 -0.78 23.76
CA PHE A 194 1.61 -0.82 22.41
C PHE A 194 0.60 -1.02 21.28
N THR A 195 0.98 -0.60 20.07
CA THR A 195 0.34 -1.07 18.83
C THR A 195 1.36 -1.83 18.00
N ASN A 196 1.07 -3.08 17.65
CA ASN A 196 1.93 -3.95 16.83
C ASN A 196 1.29 -4.17 15.45
N TRP A 197 1.84 -3.52 14.44
CA TRP A 197 1.42 -3.68 13.03
C TRP A 197 2.57 -4.16 12.14
N VAL A 198 3.37 -5.10 12.65
CA VAL A 198 4.41 -5.79 11.90
C VAL A 198 3.78 -6.84 10.97
N GLY A 199 4.29 -6.96 9.75
CA GLY A 199 3.95 -8.07 8.84
C GLY A 199 3.50 -7.68 7.44
N ASP A 200 3.11 -6.42 7.23
CA ASP A 200 2.53 -6.02 5.94
C ASP A 200 3.56 -6.09 4.78
N MET A 201 4.85 -5.76 5.02
CA MET A 201 5.92 -5.93 4.02
C MET A 201 6.27 -7.39 3.71
N ASP A 202 5.89 -8.33 4.57
CA ASP A 202 6.15 -9.76 4.38
C ASP A 202 5.36 -10.33 3.19
N VAL A 203 4.36 -9.60 2.69
CA VAL A 203 3.59 -9.93 1.47
C VAL A 203 3.46 -8.76 0.49
N LEU A 204 3.36 -7.51 0.98
CA LEU A 204 3.14 -6.34 0.11
C LEU A 204 4.29 -6.12 -0.87
N ALA A 205 5.55 -6.38 -0.48
CA ALA A 205 6.70 -6.21 -1.36
C ALA A 205 6.64 -7.15 -2.58
N PHE A 206 6.20 -8.40 -2.40
CA PHE A 206 5.94 -9.33 -3.51
C PHE A 206 4.90 -8.74 -4.46
N ALA A 207 3.76 -8.31 -3.90
CA ALA A 207 2.66 -7.77 -4.68
C ALA A 207 3.05 -6.50 -5.46
N THR A 208 3.70 -5.52 -4.82
CA THR A 208 4.03 -4.23 -5.46
C THR A 208 5.22 -4.31 -6.41
N SER A 209 5.99 -5.40 -6.34
CA SER A 209 7.01 -5.75 -7.33
C SER A 209 6.46 -6.43 -8.59
N GLY A 210 5.16 -6.72 -8.64
CA GLY A 210 4.56 -7.50 -9.73
C GLY A 210 4.97 -8.98 -9.66
N GLY A 211 5.02 -9.56 -8.46
CA GLY A 211 5.26 -11.00 -8.30
C GLY A 211 6.69 -11.48 -8.58
N VAL A 212 7.64 -10.57 -8.81
CA VAL A 212 9.05 -10.89 -9.12
C VAL A 212 9.78 -11.68 -8.02
N GLY A 213 9.29 -11.61 -6.77
CA GLY A 213 9.86 -12.37 -5.66
C GLY A 213 9.52 -13.86 -5.68
N VAL A 214 9.86 -14.56 -4.61
CA VAL A 214 9.57 -15.98 -4.41
C VAL A 214 8.71 -16.18 -3.16
N ASP A 215 7.76 -17.12 -3.20
CA ASP A 215 7.10 -17.62 -1.99
C ASP A 215 8.04 -18.56 -1.23
N GLN A 216 8.51 -18.13 -0.05
CA GLN A 216 9.49 -18.86 0.75
C GLN A 216 8.86 -19.95 1.62
N THR A 217 7.59 -20.32 1.41
CA THR A 217 6.94 -21.42 2.14
C THR A 217 7.82 -22.69 2.16
N GLY A 218 8.20 -23.13 3.36
CA GLY A 218 9.08 -24.28 3.59
C GLY A 218 10.57 -23.96 3.73
N ASN A 219 11.01 -22.72 3.46
CA ASN A 219 12.36 -22.24 3.73
C ASN A 219 12.38 -21.50 5.08
N PHE A 220 13.02 -22.06 6.10
CA PHE A 220 13.03 -21.48 7.45
C PHE A 220 14.20 -20.53 7.74
N ASP A 221 15.05 -20.25 6.76
CA ASP A 221 16.19 -19.32 6.91
C ASP A 221 15.89 -17.97 6.25
N PRO A 222 15.41 -16.97 7.01
CA PRO A 222 15.11 -15.64 6.45
C PRO A 222 16.35 -14.89 5.98
N SER A 223 17.57 -15.34 6.31
CA SER A 223 18.79 -14.69 5.80
C SER A 223 19.04 -14.93 4.31
N SER A 224 18.33 -15.91 3.73
CA SER A 224 18.36 -16.27 2.31
C SER A 224 17.31 -15.57 1.45
N TYR A 225 16.35 -14.88 2.07
CA TYR A 225 15.22 -14.28 1.36
C TYR A 225 15.64 -13.02 0.59
N GLY A 226 15.04 -12.82 -0.58
CA GLY A 226 15.09 -11.57 -1.32
C GLY A 226 14.10 -10.52 -0.78
N ASP A 227 14.35 -9.25 -1.12
CA ASP A 227 13.54 -8.11 -0.65
C ASP A 227 12.06 -8.20 -1.09
N ASN A 228 11.79 -8.84 -2.23
CA ASN A 228 10.43 -9.00 -2.77
C ASN A 228 9.77 -10.33 -2.39
N ASP A 229 10.43 -11.18 -1.60
CA ASP A 229 9.91 -12.52 -1.32
C ASP A 229 8.75 -12.50 -0.32
N ILE A 230 7.83 -13.44 -0.47
CA ILE A 230 6.82 -13.70 0.58
C ILE A 230 7.51 -14.49 1.69
N THR A 231 7.33 -14.05 2.94
CA THR A 231 7.94 -14.71 4.11
C THR A 231 7.26 -16.03 4.41
N ASP A 232 8.01 -17.06 4.82
CA ASP A 232 7.43 -18.33 5.27
C ASP A 232 6.46 -18.11 6.47
N PRO A 233 5.25 -18.70 6.47
CA PRO A 233 4.30 -18.56 7.57
C PRO A 233 4.79 -19.01 8.95
N THR A 234 5.69 -20.01 9.02
CA THR A 234 6.26 -20.50 10.28
C THR A 234 7.31 -19.54 10.81
N VAL A 235 8.16 -19.01 9.93
CA VAL A 235 9.13 -17.95 10.26
C VAL A 235 8.40 -16.71 10.78
N PHE A 236 7.37 -16.26 10.04
CA PHE A 236 6.53 -15.14 10.47
C PHE A 236 5.93 -15.36 11.86
N ALA A 237 5.33 -16.54 12.11
CA ALA A 237 4.75 -16.87 13.41
C ALA A 237 5.75 -16.88 14.56
N SER A 238 6.96 -17.39 14.34
CA SER A 238 8.04 -17.37 15.33
C SER A 238 8.43 -15.94 15.69
N ILE A 239 8.65 -15.10 14.69
CA ILE A 239 9.10 -13.71 14.89
C ILE A 239 8.01 -12.84 15.51
N TYR A 240 6.77 -12.94 15.01
CA TYR A 240 5.65 -12.18 15.56
C TYR A 240 5.36 -12.57 17.01
N SER A 241 5.55 -13.85 17.36
CA SER A 241 5.49 -14.32 18.75
C SER A 241 6.60 -13.70 19.60
N ASN A 242 7.84 -13.66 19.11
CA ASN A 242 8.97 -13.05 19.82
C ASN A 242 8.75 -11.55 20.08
N ILE A 243 8.31 -10.81 19.06
CA ILE A 243 7.97 -9.39 19.18
C ILE A 243 6.89 -9.18 20.25
N THR A 244 5.77 -9.92 20.15
CA THR A 244 4.65 -9.76 21.07
C THR A 244 5.00 -10.19 22.50
N ASN A 245 5.79 -11.27 22.65
CA ASN A 245 6.30 -11.72 23.94
C ASN A 245 7.17 -10.66 24.61
N ALA A 246 8.09 -10.04 23.86
CA ALA A 246 8.98 -9.02 24.40
C ALA A 246 8.22 -7.76 24.82
N LEU A 247 7.24 -7.31 24.02
CA LEU A 247 6.40 -6.16 24.36
C LEU A 247 5.53 -6.41 25.59
N THR A 248 5.02 -7.63 25.76
CA THR A 248 4.15 -8.01 26.90
C THR A 248 4.91 -8.48 28.13
N ALA A 249 6.25 -8.61 28.07
CA ALA A 249 7.07 -9.19 29.14
C ALA A 249 6.90 -8.48 30.50
N ASN A 250 6.69 -7.16 30.46
CA ASN A 250 6.49 -6.32 31.65
C ASN A 250 5.02 -5.94 31.87
N GLY A 251 4.08 -6.70 31.31
CA GLY A 251 2.64 -6.51 31.52
C GLY A 251 1.98 -5.44 30.64
N ALA A 252 2.67 -4.94 29.61
CA ALA A 252 2.09 -3.98 28.69
C ALA A 252 0.83 -4.55 28.01
N LYS A 253 -0.24 -3.74 27.98
CA LYS A 253 -1.42 -4.02 27.15
C LYS A 253 -1.15 -3.53 25.73
N GLY A 254 -2.01 -3.87 24.79
CA GLY A 254 -1.81 -3.39 23.41
C GLY A 254 -2.84 -3.84 22.40
N VAL A 255 -2.60 -3.45 21.15
CA VAL A 255 -3.41 -3.83 20.00
C VAL A 255 -2.51 -4.45 18.94
N CYS A 256 -2.86 -5.65 18.48
CA CYS A 256 -2.28 -6.24 17.29
C CYS A 256 -3.15 -5.90 16.08
N ALA A 257 -2.55 -5.49 14.96
CA ALA A 257 -3.29 -5.18 13.74
C ALA A 257 -3.07 -6.24 12.66
N THR A 258 -4.15 -6.65 11.99
CA THR A 258 -4.07 -7.57 10.85
C THR A 258 -3.46 -6.89 9.62
N ILE A 259 -2.92 -7.67 8.71
CA ILE A 259 -2.44 -7.23 7.40
C ILE A 259 -3.67 -6.97 6.50
N PRO A 260 -3.82 -5.76 5.94
CA PRO A 260 -4.89 -5.45 5.01
C PRO A 260 -4.90 -6.36 3.77
N ASN A 261 -6.00 -6.41 3.03
CA ASN A 261 -5.98 -7.05 1.72
C ASN A 261 -5.16 -6.21 0.73
N VAL A 262 -3.88 -6.53 0.59
CA VAL A 262 -2.93 -5.70 -0.16
C VAL A 262 -3.28 -5.55 -1.63
N THR A 263 -4.04 -6.46 -2.24
CA THR A 263 -4.43 -6.38 -3.66
C THR A 263 -5.66 -5.51 -3.92
N SER A 264 -6.36 -5.04 -2.88
CA SER A 264 -7.55 -4.18 -3.03
C SER A 264 -7.26 -2.67 -2.94
N ILE A 265 -6.00 -2.29 -2.78
CA ILE A 265 -5.57 -0.89 -2.72
C ILE A 265 -5.49 -0.25 -4.12
N PRO A 266 -5.53 1.09 -4.23
CA PRO A 266 -5.46 1.80 -5.51
C PRO A 266 -4.27 1.43 -6.40
N TYR A 267 -3.15 0.98 -5.82
CA TYR A 267 -2.00 0.51 -6.57
C TYR A 267 -2.34 -0.59 -7.59
N PHE A 268 -3.37 -1.40 -7.35
CA PHE A 268 -3.78 -2.50 -8.23
C PHE A 268 -5.13 -2.27 -8.92
N THR A 269 -5.91 -1.28 -8.47
CA THR A 269 -7.29 -1.06 -8.94
C THR A 269 -7.45 0.18 -9.81
N THR A 270 -6.41 1.01 -9.95
CA THR A 270 -6.50 2.27 -10.71
C THR A 270 -6.27 2.10 -12.21
N VAL A 271 -5.39 1.17 -12.62
CA VAL A 271 -5.12 0.91 -14.04
C VAL A 271 -5.93 -0.30 -14.46
N PRO A 272 -6.88 -0.18 -15.41
CA PRO A 272 -7.68 -1.33 -15.82
C PRO A 272 -6.85 -2.30 -16.67
N TYR A 273 -7.27 -3.56 -16.74
CA TYR A 273 -6.65 -4.59 -17.59
C TYR A 273 -6.76 -4.29 -19.09
N ASN A 274 -7.72 -3.45 -19.49
CA ASN A 274 -8.01 -3.06 -20.88
C ASN A 274 -7.99 -1.54 -21.13
N PRO A 275 -6.86 -0.84 -20.86
CA PRO A 275 -6.78 0.61 -21.03
C PRO A 275 -6.63 1.05 -22.50
N LEU A 276 -6.46 0.11 -23.45
CA LEU A 276 -6.03 0.42 -24.82
C LEU A 276 -7.22 0.81 -25.71
N THR A 277 -7.58 2.09 -25.69
CA THR A 277 -8.50 2.69 -26.67
C THR A 277 -7.77 3.13 -27.94
N ALA A 278 -8.51 3.44 -29.01
CA ALA A 278 -7.93 4.06 -30.20
C ALA A 278 -7.18 5.36 -29.87
N SER A 279 -7.71 6.20 -28.98
CA SER A 279 -7.01 7.40 -28.53
C SER A 279 -5.68 7.08 -27.83
N VAL A 280 -5.64 6.09 -26.93
CA VAL A 280 -4.39 5.68 -26.25
C VAL A 280 -3.36 5.15 -27.25
N ILE A 281 -3.75 4.26 -28.16
CA ILE A 281 -2.86 3.71 -29.18
C ILE A 281 -2.36 4.80 -30.14
N GLY A 282 -3.22 5.77 -30.46
CA GLY A 282 -2.91 6.90 -31.32
C GLY A 282 -2.28 8.10 -30.61
N GLN A 283 -1.83 7.96 -29.36
CA GLN A 283 -1.20 9.02 -28.56
C GLN A 283 -2.05 10.30 -28.48
N GLY A 284 -3.36 10.13 -28.25
CA GLY A 284 -4.36 11.19 -28.19
C GLY A 284 -5.10 11.44 -29.52
N ASN A 285 -4.67 10.83 -30.62
CA ASN A 285 -5.34 10.96 -31.93
C ASN A 285 -6.09 9.67 -32.30
N GLU A 286 -7.41 9.72 -32.24
CA GLU A 286 -8.26 8.54 -32.47
C GLU A 286 -8.15 7.96 -33.89
N GLN A 287 -8.05 8.81 -34.92
CA GLN A 287 -7.93 8.36 -36.31
C GLN A 287 -6.61 7.62 -36.55
N VAL A 288 -5.52 8.14 -35.98
CA VAL A 288 -4.21 7.46 -36.00
C VAL A 288 -4.30 6.12 -35.26
N GLY A 289 -4.99 6.10 -34.13
CA GLY A 289 -5.25 4.89 -33.36
C GLY A 289 -5.98 3.81 -34.14
N GLN A 290 -7.10 4.16 -34.79
CA GLN A 290 -7.89 3.23 -35.60
C GLN A 290 -7.07 2.65 -36.76
N ALA A 291 -6.30 3.50 -37.46
CA ALA A 291 -5.40 3.04 -38.52
C ALA A 291 -4.30 2.10 -37.99
N THR A 292 -3.73 2.43 -36.83
CA THR A 292 -2.73 1.60 -36.14
C THR A 292 -3.31 0.25 -35.73
N ILE A 293 -4.52 0.22 -35.15
CA ILE A 293 -5.23 -1.02 -34.79
C ILE A 293 -5.46 -1.90 -36.01
N ALA A 294 -5.90 -1.32 -37.13
CA ALA A 294 -6.10 -2.06 -38.38
C ALA A 294 -4.78 -2.69 -38.88
N ALA A 295 -3.68 -1.95 -38.84
CA ALA A 295 -2.36 -2.45 -39.20
C ALA A 295 -1.88 -3.56 -38.25
N LEU A 296 -2.04 -3.39 -36.93
CA LEU A 296 -1.67 -4.41 -35.94
C LEU A 296 -2.48 -5.70 -36.10
N ASN A 297 -3.77 -5.59 -36.40
CA ASN A 297 -4.62 -6.75 -36.67
C ASN A 297 -4.18 -7.51 -37.92
N GLN A 298 -3.80 -6.79 -38.98
CA GLN A 298 -3.35 -7.41 -40.22
C GLN A 298 -1.95 -8.04 -40.08
N GLN A 299 -1.03 -7.37 -39.38
CA GLN A 299 0.40 -7.69 -39.40
C GLN A 299 0.87 -8.52 -38.21
N LEU A 300 0.18 -8.44 -37.06
CA LEU A 300 0.61 -9.10 -35.82
C LEU A 300 -0.48 -9.98 -35.21
N TYR A 301 -1.60 -9.39 -34.77
CA TYR A 301 -2.62 -10.11 -34.00
C TYR A 301 -3.34 -11.18 -34.81
N GLY A 302 -3.62 -10.92 -36.10
CA GLY A 302 -4.21 -11.91 -37.01
C GLY A 302 -3.29 -13.12 -37.23
N PRO A 303 -2.04 -12.91 -37.69
CA PRO A 303 -1.06 -13.99 -37.82
C PRO A 303 -0.80 -14.75 -36.51
N LEU A 304 -0.61 -14.06 -35.38
CA LEU A 304 -0.43 -14.72 -34.08
C LEU A 304 -1.65 -15.57 -33.68
N LYS A 305 -2.86 -15.05 -33.88
CA LYS A 305 -4.08 -15.82 -33.61
C LYS A 305 -4.16 -17.08 -34.45
N GLN A 306 -3.81 -17.01 -35.74
CA GLN A 306 -3.77 -18.20 -36.62
C GLN A 306 -2.74 -19.22 -36.17
N ILE A 307 -1.51 -18.78 -35.86
CA ILE A 307 -0.44 -19.64 -35.34
C ILE A 307 -0.88 -20.33 -34.06
N LEU A 308 -1.39 -19.57 -33.09
CA LEU A 308 -1.86 -20.09 -31.80
C LEU A 308 -3.05 -21.03 -31.99
N THR A 309 -3.94 -20.75 -32.94
CA THR A 309 -5.09 -21.64 -33.25
C THR A 309 -4.61 -22.98 -33.81
N ALA A 310 -3.60 -22.98 -34.68
CA ALA A 310 -3.02 -24.20 -35.25
C ALA A 310 -2.43 -25.14 -34.18
N ILE A 311 -2.06 -24.62 -33.02
CA ILE A 311 -1.51 -25.37 -31.88
C ILE A 311 -2.48 -25.49 -30.70
N GLY A 312 -3.77 -25.17 -30.90
CA GLY A 312 -4.81 -25.31 -29.87
C GLY A 312 -4.80 -24.23 -28.78
N GLN A 313 -4.08 -23.13 -28.98
CA GLN A 313 -3.91 -22.01 -28.03
C GLN A 313 -4.58 -20.70 -28.53
N GLY A 314 -5.49 -20.78 -29.50
CA GLY A 314 -6.06 -19.62 -30.20
C GLY A 314 -6.87 -18.64 -29.32
N SER A 315 -7.21 -19.02 -28.09
CA SER A 315 -7.90 -18.15 -27.12
C SER A 315 -6.99 -17.13 -26.44
N ARG A 316 -5.65 -17.31 -26.48
CA ARG A 316 -4.70 -16.42 -25.79
C ARG A 316 -4.71 -14.99 -26.34
N ILE A 317 -4.93 -14.82 -27.65
CA ILE A 317 -4.83 -13.52 -28.34
C ILE A 317 -6.00 -13.37 -29.31
N ASN A 318 -6.73 -12.25 -29.20
CA ASN A 318 -7.78 -11.83 -30.11
C ASN A 318 -7.41 -10.54 -30.85
N LEU A 319 -8.03 -10.32 -32.00
CA LEU A 319 -7.91 -9.05 -32.72
C LEU A 319 -8.38 -7.89 -31.84
N LEU A 320 -7.72 -6.74 -32.01
CA LEU A 320 -8.05 -5.50 -31.33
C LEU A 320 -9.30 -4.85 -31.97
N SER A 321 -10.22 -4.36 -31.14
CA SER A 321 -11.37 -3.54 -31.54
C SER A 321 -10.93 -2.09 -31.81
N ALA A 322 -11.44 -1.51 -32.90
CA ALA A 322 -11.22 -0.10 -33.23
C ALA A 322 -12.15 0.85 -32.45
N THR A 323 -13.21 0.32 -31.83
CA THR A 323 -14.25 1.09 -31.13
C THR A 323 -14.27 0.82 -29.64
N ASP A 324 -13.89 -0.37 -29.20
CA ASP A 324 -13.90 -0.77 -27.80
C ASP A 324 -12.50 -0.70 -27.18
N ALA A 325 -12.45 -0.65 -25.85
CA ALA A 325 -11.20 -0.71 -25.11
C ALA A 325 -10.61 -2.13 -25.15
N ASN A 326 -9.32 -2.23 -25.46
CA ASN A 326 -8.63 -3.50 -25.66
C ASN A 326 -7.79 -3.92 -24.46
N PRO A 327 -7.71 -5.23 -24.15
CA PRO A 327 -6.81 -5.74 -23.13
C PRO A 327 -5.34 -5.49 -23.43
N LEU A 328 -4.55 -5.28 -22.37
CA LEU A 328 -3.10 -5.30 -22.44
C LEU A 328 -2.59 -6.67 -22.90
N LEU A 329 -1.50 -6.69 -23.65
CA LEU A 329 -0.72 -7.89 -23.90
C LEU A 329 0.25 -8.12 -22.74
N ILE A 330 0.22 -9.31 -22.16
CA ILE A 330 1.01 -9.68 -20.97
C ILE A 330 1.70 -11.02 -21.17
N LYS A 331 2.81 -11.23 -20.48
CA LYS A 331 3.36 -12.56 -20.25
C LYS A 331 2.63 -13.17 -19.05
N ASP A 332 2.27 -14.44 -19.15
CA ASP A 332 1.69 -15.21 -18.06
C ASP A 332 2.51 -16.48 -17.86
N GLU A 333 3.32 -16.47 -16.81
CA GLU A 333 4.24 -17.53 -16.42
C GLU A 333 3.52 -18.81 -15.95
N GLY A 334 2.22 -18.73 -15.63
CA GLY A 334 1.36 -19.88 -15.38
C GLY A 334 0.95 -20.63 -16.64
N LEU A 335 1.15 -20.06 -17.84
CA LEU A 335 0.89 -20.75 -19.10
C LEU A 335 2.04 -21.66 -19.50
N ALA A 336 1.70 -22.81 -20.11
CA ALA A 336 2.68 -23.61 -20.81
C ALA A 336 3.37 -22.79 -21.91
N ASP A 337 4.70 -22.77 -21.90
CA ASP A 337 5.50 -22.13 -22.94
C ASP A 337 5.39 -22.90 -24.26
N VAL A 338 4.80 -22.25 -25.26
CA VAL A 338 4.62 -22.79 -26.61
C VAL A 338 5.52 -22.07 -27.63
N GLY A 339 6.58 -21.40 -27.19
CA GLY A 339 7.47 -20.62 -28.04
C GLY A 339 8.13 -21.44 -29.16
N ALA A 340 8.51 -22.68 -28.87
CA ALA A 340 9.06 -23.61 -29.86
C ALA A 340 8.02 -23.95 -30.96
N GLN A 341 6.77 -24.17 -30.57
CA GLN A 341 5.66 -24.48 -31.45
C GLN A 341 5.28 -23.27 -32.30
N ILE A 342 5.24 -22.07 -31.71
CA ILE A 342 5.05 -20.80 -32.43
C ILE A 342 6.13 -20.64 -33.51
N SER A 343 7.40 -20.84 -33.14
CA SER A 343 8.53 -20.75 -34.08
C SER A 343 8.37 -21.73 -35.25
N ALA A 344 8.01 -22.99 -34.96
CA ALA A 344 7.85 -24.02 -35.98
C ALA A 344 6.71 -23.69 -36.97
N VAL A 345 5.56 -23.26 -36.47
CA VAL A 345 4.41 -22.90 -37.33
C VAL A 345 4.71 -21.64 -38.14
N ALA A 346 5.36 -20.62 -37.55
CA ALA A 346 5.76 -19.42 -38.25
C ALA A 346 6.76 -19.72 -39.39
N ALA A 347 7.76 -20.56 -39.12
CA ALA A 347 8.75 -21.01 -40.11
C ALA A 347 8.12 -21.83 -41.26
N ALA A 348 7.03 -22.56 -40.99
CA ALA A 348 6.30 -23.34 -41.98
C ALA A 348 5.16 -22.57 -42.68
N SER A 349 4.94 -21.29 -42.36
CA SER A 349 3.75 -20.55 -42.80
C SER A 349 3.71 -20.20 -44.29
N GLY A 350 4.86 -20.25 -44.98
CA GLY A 350 5.00 -19.75 -46.35
C GLY A 350 4.93 -18.22 -46.49
N ASN A 351 4.72 -17.48 -45.40
CA ASN A 351 4.79 -16.02 -45.37
C ASN A 351 6.24 -15.58 -45.06
N PRO A 352 6.95 -14.91 -45.99
CA PRO A 352 8.36 -14.55 -45.80
C PRO A 352 8.64 -13.72 -44.54
N GLN A 353 7.72 -12.86 -44.11
CA GLN A 353 7.89 -12.04 -42.90
C GLN A 353 7.77 -12.88 -41.64
N LEU A 354 6.77 -13.77 -41.56
CA LEU A 354 6.60 -14.67 -40.40
C LEU A 354 7.75 -15.67 -40.30
N VAL A 355 8.25 -16.16 -41.43
CA VAL A 355 9.42 -17.05 -41.48
C VAL A 355 10.65 -16.34 -40.93
N ALA A 356 10.91 -15.10 -41.35
CA ALA A 356 12.05 -14.33 -40.86
C ALA A 356 11.95 -14.00 -39.36
N LEU A 357 10.75 -13.76 -38.86
CA LEU A 357 10.50 -13.42 -37.45
C LEU A 357 10.29 -14.65 -36.54
N ALA A 358 10.27 -15.87 -37.08
CA ALA A 358 9.89 -17.06 -36.32
C ALA A 358 10.60 -17.22 -34.96
N PRO A 359 11.95 -17.05 -34.86
CA PRO A 359 12.63 -17.13 -33.57
C PRO A 359 12.18 -16.05 -32.57
N TYR A 360 11.96 -14.83 -33.06
CA TYR A 360 11.49 -13.71 -32.24
C TYR A 360 10.06 -13.95 -31.75
N LEU A 361 9.17 -14.41 -32.65
CA LEU A 361 7.78 -14.70 -32.30
C LEU A 361 7.69 -15.78 -31.21
N GLY A 362 8.50 -16.85 -31.33
CA GLY A 362 8.56 -17.89 -30.31
C GLY A 362 9.03 -17.37 -28.96
N ALA A 363 10.14 -16.63 -28.94
CA ALA A 363 10.74 -16.11 -27.71
C ALA A 363 9.83 -15.10 -26.99
N VAL A 364 9.12 -14.26 -27.73
CA VAL A 364 8.30 -13.18 -27.15
C VAL A 364 6.89 -13.65 -26.79
N TYR A 365 6.26 -14.50 -27.61
CA TYR A 365 4.84 -14.83 -27.44
C TYR A 365 4.57 -16.24 -26.90
N GLY A 366 5.61 -17.02 -26.57
CA GLY A 366 5.48 -18.39 -26.05
C GLY A 366 4.57 -18.52 -24.82
N GLN A 367 4.56 -17.50 -23.96
CA GLN A 367 3.70 -17.38 -22.78
C GLN A 367 2.83 -16.11 -22.81
N ALA A 368 2.66 -15.49 -23.98
CA ALA A 368 1.87 -14.27 -24.07
C ALA A 368 0.38 -14.55 -24.17
N ARG A 369 -0.42 -13.69 -23.53
CA ARG A 369 -1.87 -13.60 -23.73
C ARG A 369 -2.36 -12.17 -23.53
N GLN A 370 -3.60 -11.93 -23.93
CA GLN A 370 -4.32 -10.74 -23.50
C GLN A 370 -4.72 -10.86 -22.02
N ALA A 371 -4.59 -9.74 -21.31
CA ALA A 371 -5.04 -9.61 -19.93
C ALA A 371 -6.56 -9.78 -19.83
N THR A 372 -7.02 -10.11 -18.64
CA THR A 372 -8.42 -10.33 -18.27
C THR A 372 -8.74 -9.50 -17.03
N SER A 373 -10.02 -9.44 -16.66
CA SER A 373 -10.43 -8.79 -15.41
C SER A 373 -9.92 -9.48 -14.14
N ALA A 374 -9.29 -10.66 -14.26
CA ALA A 374 -8.67 -11.36 -13.13
C ALA A 374 -7.20 -10.95 -12.91
N ASP A 375 -6.60 -10.20 -13.85
CA ASP A 375 -5.25 -9.66 -13.72
C ASP A 375 -5.28 -8.27 -13.08
N LEU A 376 -4.28 -7.95 -12.27
CA LEU A 376 -4.17 -6.67 -11.58
C LEU A 376 -2.97 -5.88 -12.13
N VAL A 377 -3.24 -4.78 -12.82
CA VAL A 377 -2.20 -3.93 -13.39
C VAL A 377 -1.69 -2.95 -12.34
N LEU A 378 -0.36 -2.92 -12.14
CA LEU A 378 0.26 -2.03 -11.17
C LEU A 378 0.10 -0.56 -11.60
N LEU A 379 -0.08 0.34 -10.63
CA LEU A 379 -0.24 1.77 -10.86
C LEU A 379 0.94 2.38 -11.63
N THR A 380 2.15 1.92 -11.31
CA THR A 380 3.41 2.34 -11.95
C THR A 380 3.48 1.94 -13.43
N THR A 381 2.74 0.91 -13.86
CA THR A 381 2.68 0.46 -15.26
C THR A 381 2.05 1.48 -16.19
N ARG A 382 1.27 2.43 -15.66
CA ARG A 382 0.63 3.48 -16.47
C ARG A 382 1.62 4.20 -17.39
N THR A 383 2.81 4.52 -16.89
CA THR A 383 3.84 5.24 -17.67
C THR A 383 4.62 4.35 -18.62
N ALA A 384 4.56 3.03 -18.44
CA ALA A 384 5.24 2.05 -19.30
C ALA A 384 4.41 1.65 -20.54
N ILE A 385 3.08 1.70 -20.46
CA ILE A 385 2.19 1.29 -21.56
C ILE A 385 2.50 2.11 -22.82
N GLY A 386 2.74 1.42 -23.94
CA GLY A 386 3.04 2.03 -25.23
C GLY A 386 4.48 2.57 -25.38
N THR A 387 5.30 2.52 -24.34
CA THR A 387 6.73 2.85 -24.44
C THR A 387 7.50 1.73 -25.14
N THR A 388 8.71 2.04 -25.62
CA THR A 388 9.57 1.06 -26.30
C THR A 388 10.24 0.13 -25.29
N ALA A 389 10.04 -1.17 -25.45
CA ALA A 389 10.67 -2.24 -24.69
C ALA A 389 12.12 -2.45 -25.12
N THR A 390 13.03 -2.50 -24.16
CA THR A 390 14.43 -2.85 -24.37
C THR A 390 14.52 -4.28 -24.91
N GLY A 391 15.21 -4.46 -26.04
CA GLY A 391 15.33 -5.76 -26.71
C GLY A 391 14.19 -6.11 -27.67
N GLY A 392 13.12 -5.30 -27.74
CA GLY A 392 12.07 -5.46 -28.75
C GLY A 392 12.50 -4.96 -30.13
N ILE A 393 11.95 -5.56 -31.19
CA ILE A 393 12.17 -5.13 -32.59
C ILE A 393 11.05 -4.17 -32.99
N ASP A 394 11.35 -3.02 -33.60
CA ASP A 394 10.32 -2.11 -34.13
C ASP A 394 9.59 -2.74 -35.34
N PRO A 395 8.25 -2.71 -35.43
CA PRO A 395 7.25 -2.09 -34.52
C PRO A 395 6.69 -3.00 -33.41
N LEU A 396 7.29 -4.18 -33.19
CA LEU A 396 6.91 -5.19 -32.19
C LEU A 396 7.49 -4.94 -30.78
N ASN A 397 7.76 -3.68 -30.44
CA ASN A 397 8.47 -3.30 -29.21
C ASN A 397 7.65 -2.39 -28.28
N LYS A 398 6.32 -2.31 -28.40
CA LYS A 398 5.48 -1.41 -27.59
C LYS A 398 4.91 -2.16 -26.39
N PHE A 399 5.35 -1.82 -25.19
CA PHE A 399 4.93 -2.48 -23.95
C PHE A 399 3.41 -2.49 -23.79
N GLY A 400 2.85 -3.66 -23.53
CA GLY A 400 1.42 -3.88 -23.35
C GLY A 400 0.59 -3.86 -24.63
N ILE A 401 1.18 -3.56 -25.79
CA ILE A 401 0.48 -3.50 -27.08
C ILE A 401 1.06 -4.54 -28.04
N THR A 402 2.32 -4.38 -28.45
CA THR A 402 2.98 -5.33 -29.36
C THR A 402 4.03 -6.18 -28.65
N TYR A 403 4.49 -5.74 -27.48
CA TYR A 403 5.41 -6.46 -26.62
C TYR A 403 4.74 -6.76 -25.27
N PRO A 404 4.67 -8.02 -24.83
CA PRO A 404 3.98 -8.37 -23.59
C PRO A 404 4.61 -7.68 -22.37
N LEU A 405 3.78 -7.11 -21.50
CA LEU A 405 4.21 -6.68 -20.17
C LEU A 405 4.73 -7.90 -19.39
N GLN A 406 5.88 -7.73 -18.74
CA GLN A 406 6.48 -8.74 -17.87
C GLN A 406 5.99 -8.56 -16.43
N ASP A 407 6.33 -9.51 -15.57
CA ASP A 407 5.89 -9.67 -14.18
C ASP A 407 5.90 -8.32 -13.42
N GLN A 408 6.97 -7.52 -13.53
CA GLN A 408 7.07 -6.24 -12.80
C GLN A 408 5.96 -5.20 -13.06
N HIS A 409 5.05 -5.47 -14.01
CA HIS A 409 3.98 -4.57 -14.41
C HIS A 409 2.57 -5.02 -13.99
N LEU A 410 2.37 -6.28 -13.61
CA LEU A 410 1.04 -6.79 -13.23
C LEU A 410 1.15 -8.00 -12.30
N LEU A 411 0.02 -8.39 -11.72
CA LEU A 411 -0.14 -9.67 -11.05
C LEU A 411 -1.12 -10.54 -11.83
N VAL A 412 -0.76 -11.80 -12.05
CA VAL A 412 -1.65 -12.83 -12.62
C VAL A 412 -2.37 -13.62 -11.51
N PRO A 413 -3.45 -14.38 -11.82
CA PRO A 413 -4.26 -15.04 -10.81
C PRO A 413 -3.52 -16.01 -9.87
N SER A 414 -2.46 -16.67 -10.36
CA SER A 414 -1.61 -17.54 -9.54
C SER A 414 -0.90 -16.76 -8.43
N GLU A 415 -0.33 -15.61 -8.76
CA GLU A 415 0.40 -14.75 -7.83
C GLU A 415 -0.55 -14.09 -6.81
N ILE A 416 -1.73 -13.64 -7.27
CA ILE A 416 -2.80 -13.16 -6.39
C ILE A 416 -3.21 -14.24 -5.37
N THR A 417 -3.23 -15.51 -5.79
CA THR A 417 -3.50 -16.63 -4.90
C THR A 417 -2.41 -16.79 -3.84
N LEU A 418 -1.13 -16.69 -4.20
CA LEU A 418 -0.01 -16.73 -3.24
C LEU A 418 -0.14 -15.60 -2.19
N ILE A 419 -0.40 -14.37 -2.66
CA ILE A 419 -0.60 -13.19 -1.80
C ILE A 419 -1.75 -13.41 -0.81
N ASN A 420 -2.90 -13.90 -1.27
CA ASN A 420 -4.08 -14.12 -0.43
C ASN A 420 -3.86 -15.24 0.60
N ASN A 421 -3.18 -16.32 0.20
CA ASN A 421 -2.85 -17.43 1.10
C ASN A 421 -1.91 -16.97 2.22
N ALA A 422 -0.83 -16.26 1.87
CA ALA A 422 0.12 -15.72 2.85
C ALA A 422 -0.55 -14.72 3.81
N THR A 423 -1.32 -13.77 3.26
CA THR A 423 -2.07 -12.78 4.06
C THR A 423 -3.02 -13.47 5.05
N THR A 424 -3.72 -14.52 4.62
CA THR A 424 -4.62 -15.30 5.48
C THR A 424 -3.86 -16.03 6.59
N ALA A 425 -2.73 -16.67 6.25
CA ALA A 425 -1.90 -17.38 7.20
C ALA A 425 -1.31 -16.43 8.27
N PHE A 426 -0.75 -15.29 7.85
CA PHE A 426 -0.23 -14.27 8.75
C PHE A 426 -1.33 -13.69 9.65
N ASN A 427 -2.51 -13.38 9.11
CA ASN A 427 -3.62 -12.85 9.89
C ASN A 427 -4.17 -13.86 10.91
N THR A 428 -4.15 -15.15 10.57
CA THR A 428 -4.51 -16.22 11.50
C THR A 428 -3.53 -16.25 12.68
N THR A 429 -2.24 -16.18 12.39
CA THR A 429 -1.16 -16.09 13.38
C THR A 429 -1.28 -14.87 14.28
N ILE A 430 -1.47 -13.67 13.70
CA ILE A 430 -1.62 -12.40 14.44
C ILE A 430 -2.78 -12.51 15.44
N LYS A 431 -3.95 -12.98 14.97
CA LYS A 431 -5.15 -13.13 15.80
C LYS A 431 -4.91 -14.14 16.93
N ALA A 432 -4.35 -15.31 16.62
CA ALA A 432 -4.08 -16.35 17.62
C ALA A 432 -3.11 -15.87 18.71
N ILE A 433 -2.01 -15.20 18.33
CA ILE A 433 -1.02 -14.66 19.27
C ILE A 433 -1.65 -13.57 20.14
N ALA A 434 -2.42 -12.64 19.54
CA ALA A 434 -3.12 -11.60 20.27
C ALA A 434 -4.09 -12.18 21.31
N THR A 435 -4.91 -13.16 20.92
CA THR A 435 -5.82 -13.88 21.83
C THR A 435 -5.06 -14.56 22.97
N SER A 436 -3.92 -15.21 22.68
CA SER A 436 -3.13 -15.90 23.71
C SER A 436 -2.54 -14.97 24.78
N LYS A 437 -2.44 -13.67 24.47
CA LYS A 437 -1.93 -12.61 25.34
C LYS A 437 -3.03 -11.69 25.89
N GLY A 438 -4.30 -11.95 25.58
CA GLY A 438 -5.40 -11.08 25.99
C GLY A 438 -5.34 -9.67 25.36
N LEU A 439 -4.75 -9.54 24.17
CA LEU A 439 -4.61 -8.27 23.45
C LEU A 439 -5.81 -8.01 22.55
N ALA A 440 -6.13 -6.73 22.34
CA ALA A 440 -7.12 -6.33 21.35
C ALA A 440 -6.61 -6.58 19.93
N VAL A 441 -7.53 -6.80 18.98
CA VAL A 441 -7.19 -6.95 17.56
C VAL A 441 -7.90 -5.88 16.74
N ALA A 442 -7.14 -5.06 16.01
CA ALA A 442 -7.67 -4.18 14.97
C ALA A 442 -7.66 -4.94 13.63
N ASP A 443 -8.83 -5.29 13.11
CA ASP A 443 -8.93 -6.07 11.86
C ASP A 443 -8.88 -5.16 10.61
N MET A 444 -7.67 -4.69 10.28
CA MET A 444 -7.44 -3.81 9.14
C MET A 444 -7.76 -4.47 7.79
N ASN A 445 -7.73 -5.80 7.71
CA ASN A 445 -8.22 -6.54 6.55
C ASN A 445 -9.73 -6.30 6.34
N ALA A 446 -10.52 -6.43 7.40
CA ALA A 446 -11.95 -6.15 7.36
C ALA A 446 -12.24 -4.67 7.07
N VAL A 447 -11.50 -3.74 7.71
CA VAL A 447 -11.66 -2.29 7.47
C VAL A 447 -11.38 -1.92 6.03
N LEU A 448 -10.32 -2.45 5.42
CA LEU A 448 -10.01 -2.17 4.02
C LEU A 448 -11.10 -2.71 3.09
N ASN A 449 -11.63 -3.91 3.34
CA ASN A 449 -12.74 -4.46 2.57
C ASN A 449 -14.03 -3.61 2.69
N GLN A 450 -14.27 -2.98 3.85
CA GLN A 450 -15.35 -2.00 4.01
C GLN A 450 -15.07 -0.70 3.26
N LEU A 451 -13.83 -0.21 3.23
CA LEU A 451 -13.45 0.95 2.44
C LEU A 451 -13.66 0.73 0.93
N VAL A 452 -13.47 -0.50 0.42
CA VAL A 452 -13.74 -0.80 -0.99
C VAL A 452 -15.20 -0.54 -1.37
N THR A 453 -16.16 -0.88 -0.49
CA THR A 453 -17.59 -0.69 -0.74
C THR A 453 -18.11 0.68 -0.31
N GLY A 454 -17.51 1.26 0.75
CA GLY A 454 -17.81 2.57 1.30
C GLY A 454 -17.94 2.50 2.83
N LEU A 455 -17.03 3.17 3.52
CA LEU A 455 -17.03 3.30 4.97
C LEU A 455 -17.65 4.63 5.38
N GLN A 456 -18.80 4.60 6.04
CA GLN A 456 -19.38 5.79 6.65
C GLN A 456 -18.72 6.05 8.01
N THR A 457 -18.25 7.28 8.26
CA THR A 457 -17.66 7.66 9.55
C THR A 457 -18.54 8.64 10.32
N ALA A 458 -18.16 8.97 11.57
CA ALA A 458 -18.95 9.80 12.48
C ALA A 458 -19.21 11.23 11.96
N ASP A 459 -18.43 11.69 10.97
CA ASP A 459 -18.65 12.96 10.26
C ASP A 459 -19.76 12.89 9.19
N GLY A 460 -20.42 11.74 9.05
CA GLY A 460 -21.48 11.49 8.07
C GLY A 460 -20.96 11.24 6.65
N GLN A 461 -19.66 11.37 6.38
CA GLN A 461 -19.07 11.16 5.07
C GLN A 461 -18.84 9.68 4.77
N ILE A 462 -18.86 9.34 3.48
CA ILE A 462 -18.53 8.02 2.98
C ILE A 462 -17.14 8.08 2.33
N TYR A 463 -16.20 7.35 2.92
CA TYR A 463 -14.84 7.21 2.42
C TYR A 463 -14.71 5.92 1.63
N LYS A 464 -13.92 5.95 0.54
CA LYS A 464 -13.71 4.79 -0.32
C LYS A 464 -12.23 4.53 -0.58
N ALA A 465 -11.87 3.26 -0.81
CA ALA A 465 -10.55 2.83 -1.25
C ALA A 465 -10.30 3.16 -2.75
N GLY A 466 -10.46 4.44 -3.10
CA GLY A 466 -10.21 4.94 -4.45
C GLY A 466 -8.88 5.69 -4.53
N TYR A 467 -8.35 5.80 -5.75
CA TYR A 467 -7.25 6.71 -6.03
C TYR A 467 -7.72 8.17 -6.08
N PHE A 468 -6.76 9.09 -6.06
CA PHE A 468 -7.05 10.52 -6.15
C PHE A 468 -7.77 10.86 -7.47
N SER A 469 -8.85 11.62 -7.34
CA SER A 469 -9.50 12.34 -8.44
C SER A 469 -10.04 13.67 -7.92
N SER A 470 -10.25 14.65 -8.81
CA SER A 470 -10.87 15.93 -8.42
C SER A 470 -12.28 15.74 -7.84
N ALA A 471 -13.02 14.74 -8.31
CA ALA A 471 -14.37 14.42 -7.81
C ALA A 471 -14.39 13.79 -6.41
N THR A 472 -13.27 13.23 -5.95
CA THR A 472 -13.15 12.52 -4.66
C THR A 472 -12.13 13.16 -3.72
N ALA A 473 -11.68 14.39 -4.00
CA ALA A 473 -10.58 15.04 -3.28
C ALA A 473 -10.84 15.21 -1.76
N ASN A 474 -12.11 15.28 -1.35
CA ASN A 474 -12.52 15.39 0.05
C ASN A 474 -12.71 14.03 0.75
N THR A 475 -12.81 12.92 0.02
CA THR A 475 -13.10 11.57 0.56
C THR A 475 -12.06 10.51 0.19
N VAL A 476 -11.01 10.89 -0.54
CA VAL A 476 -9.86 10.03 -0.80
C VAL A 476 -9.07 9.78 0.48
N VAL A 477 -8.73 8.52 0.73
CA VAL A 477 -8.02 8.07 1.95
C VAL A 477 -6.64 7.51 1.67
N PHE A 478 -6.32 7.22 0.40
CA PHE A 478 -4.99 6.82 -0.02
C PHE A 478 -4.16 8.02 -0.46
N SER A 479 -2.86 7.92 -0.28
CA SER A 479 -1.87 8.87 -0.76
C SER A 479 -1.56 8.64 -2.25
N LEU A 480 -0.77 9.52 -2.84
CA LEU A 480 -0.50 9.49 -4.28
C LEU A 480 0.35 8.29 -4.73
N ASP A 481 1.00 7.57 -3.82
CA ASP A 481 1.66 6.30 -4.16
C ASP A 481 0.68 5.15 -4.40
N GLY A 482 -0.61 5.33 -4.07
CA GLY A 482 -1.65 4.33 -4.24
C GLY A 482 -1.57 3.16 -3.26
N VAL A 483 -0.63 3.20 -2.30
CA VAL A 483 -0.36 2.13 -1.33
C VAL A 483 -0.69 2.61 0.08
N HIS A 484 -0.11 3.72 0.51
CA HIS A 484 -0.20 4.19 1.88
C HIS A 484 -1.42 5.09 2.09
N PRO A 485 -1.98 5.13 3.31
CA PRO A 485 -2.99 6.12 3.67
C PRO A 485 -2.45 7.55 3.52
N ASN A 486 -3.30 8.49 3.12
CA ASN A 486 -3.04 9.91 3.38
C ASN A 486 -3.43 10.26 4.82
N ALA A 487 -3.33 11.52 5.23
CA ALA A 487 -3.66 11.93 6.60
C ALA A 487 -5.10 11.59 7.02
N ARG A 488 -6.09 11.66 6.10
CA ARG A 488 -7.47 11.21 6.38
C ARG A 488 -7.55 9.70 6.57
N GLY A 489 -6.85 8.94 5.73
CA GLY A 489 -6.75 7.50 5.87
C GLY A 489 -6.10 7.09 7.20
N TYR A 490 -5.05 7.80 7.64
CA TYR A 490 -4.46 7.56 8.95
C TYR A 490 -5.39 7.90 10.12
N ALA A 491 -6.26 8.90 9.98
CA ALA A 491 -7.30 9.17 10.96
C ALA A 491 -8.33 8.03 11.04
N ILE A 492 -8.70 7.41 9.91
CA ILE A 492 -9.57 6.21 9.89
C ILE A 492 -8.87 5.02 10.56
N VAL A 493 -7.59 4.80 10.27
CA VAL A 493 -6.77 3.77 10.93
C VAL A 493 -6.73 4.00 12.44
N ALA A 494 -6.46 5.23 12.89
CA ALA A 494 -6.44 5.58 14.30
C ALA A 494 -7.81 5.33 14.96
N ASN A 495 -8.90 5.66 14.27
CA ASN A 495 -10.25 5.37 14.76
C ASN A 495 -10.52 3.86 14.91
N GLU A 496 -10.01 3.00 14.03
CA GLU A 496 -10.16 1.55 14.24
C GLU A 496 -9.41 1.10 15.50
N PHE A 497 -8.19 1.59 15.73
CA PHE A 497 -7.47 1.32 16.98
C PHE A 497 -8.25 1.81 18.21
N ILE A 498 -8.75 3.05 18.19
CA ILE A 498 -9.57 3.62 19.28
C ILE A 498 -10.80 2.76 19.54
N LYS A 499 -11.49 2.32 18.49
CA LYS A 499 -12.69 1.48 18.59
C LYS A 499 -12.40 0.17 19.32
N VAL A 500 -11.33 -0.53 18.96
CA VAL A 500 -11.01 -1.81 19.59
C VAL A 500 -10.44 -1.62 20.99
N ILE A 501 -9.73 -0.52 21.26
CA ILE A 501 -9.27 -0.15 22.60
C ILE A 501 -10.47 0.09 23.54
N ASN A 502 -11.42 0.93 23.11
CA ASN A 502 -12.62 1.24 23.89
C ASN A 502 -13.44 -0.03 24.21
N SER A 503 -13.60 -0.91 23.22
CA SER A 503 -14.36 -2.15 23.39
C SER A 503 -13.66 -3.16 24.32
N HIS A 504 -12.37 -3.40 24.09
CA HIS A 504 -11.60 -4.46 24.75
C HIS A 504 -11.16 -4.06 26.16
N TYR A 505 -10.62 -2.86 26.32
CA TYR A 505 -10.08 -2.36 27.60
C TYR A 505 -11.05 -1.49 28.39
N LYS A 506 -12.31 -1.40 27.96
CA LYS A 506 -13.34 -0.56 28.60
C LYS A 506 -12.94 0.91 28.72
N ALA A 507 -12.11 1.37 27.78
CA ALA A 507 -11.73 2.77 27.67
C ALA A 507 -12.87 3.60 27.05
N HIS A 508 -12.77 4.91 27.23
CA HIS A 508 -13.64 5.89 26.60
C HIS A 508 -12.79 6.98 25.97
N LEU A 509 -12.10 6.64 24.88
CA LEU A 509 -11.32 7.56 24.06
C LEU A 509 -12.20 8.14 22.95
N PRO A 510 -12.11 9.46 22.68
CA PRO A 510 -12.86 10.04 21.58
C PRO A 510 -12.22 9.69 20.22
N PHE A 511 -13.08 9.46 19.23
CA PHE A 511 -12.67 9.35 17.84
C PHE A 511 -12.22 10.70 17.28
N VAL A 512 -11.36 10.67 16.27
CA VAL A 512 -11.02 11.84 15.46
C VAL A 512 -11.91 11.94 14.23
N ILE A 513 -12.04 13.13 13.65
CA ILE A 513 -12.84 13.36 12.45
C ILE A 513 -11.91 13.28 11.22
N PRO A 514 -12.02 12.27 10.35
CA PRO A 514 -11.11 12.14 9.20
C PRO A 514 -11.15 13.34 8.25
N GLY A 515 -12.32 13.97 8.07
CA GLY A 515 -12.47 15.17 7.25
C GLY A 515 -11.68 16.39 7.74
N ALA A 516 -11.23 16.41 9.00
CA ALA A 516 -10.40 17.47 9.56
C ALA A 516 -8.91 17.35 9.17
N TYR A 517 -8.50 16.22 8.59
CA TYR A 517 -7.13 15.98 8.15
C TYR A 517 -6.94 16.36 6.67
N PRO A 518 -5.72 16.76 6.27
CA PRO A 518 -5.45 17.15 4.90
C PRO A 518 -5.53 15.98 3.90
N GLY A 519 -5.83 16.29 2.64
CA GLY A 519 -5.75 15.35 1.52
C GLY A 519 -4.43 15.46 0.76
N ALA A 520 -4.44 15.01 -0.50
CA ALA A 520 -3.28 15.17 -1.39
C ALA A 520 -2.91 16.64 -1.58
N THR A 521 -1.61 16.92 -1.70
CA THR A 521 -1.11 18.26 -2.07
C THR A 521 -1.36 18.51 -3.56
N VAL A 522 -2.06 19.60 -3.89
CA VAL A 522 -2.36 19.99 -5.28
C VAL A 522 -1.68 21.32 -5.59
N LEU A 523 -0.85 21.33 -6.63
CA LEU A 523 -0.11 22.50 -7.09
C LEU A 523 -0.49 22.85 -8.54
N THR A 524 -0.48 24.14 -8.87
CA THR A 524 -0.77 24.60 -10.22
C THR A 524 0.32 24.16 -11.21
N SER A 525 1.57 24.30 -10.77
CA SER A 525 2.80 23.82 -11.38
C SER A 525 3.75 23.33 -10.29
N ASN A 526 4.62 22.41 -10.64
CA ASN A 526 5.65 21.87 -9.74
C ASN A 526 6.90 22.74 -9.70
#